data_AF-A0A945F408-F1
#
_entry.id   AF-A0A945F408-F1
#
_cell.length_a   1.000
_cell.length_b   1.000
_cell.length_c   1.000
_cell.angle_alpha   90.00
_cell.angle_beta   90.00
_cell.angle_gamma   90.00
#
_symmetry.space_group_name_H-M   'P 1'
#
loop_
_entity.id
_entity.type
_entity.pdbx_description
1 polymer ?
#
loop_
_entity_poly.entity_id
_entity_poly.type
_entity_poly.pdbx_seq_one_letter_code
_entity_poly.pdbx_strand_id
1 'polypeptide(L)'
;MTFQHRDGNFTHVQVDQKVLPFSFFNYIVYNPNLHSATDLNTILKHEKEHCKQKHSLDVLAVQLFLIFQWFNPFAWLYQKEVALNLEYAADEATLRGVHSKKEYQYVLLDLAVGRQNLAIINPFYNSLIKNRIFMLNKKKSTSKSLWKILPIVPLTVLFVFAFNTQTIAQVKQRKIEQKTNVIVAEINENTTDASLEKKVQFFKEKGIELAFKRIKRNQAGEIISIKASYENGTGSKGQYAVNGTEPISPFNLRVELDGDDIVRVDFQGNAPVPPAPPVSHKISKKQK
;
A
#
# COMPACT_ATOMS: atom_id res chain seq x y z
N MET A 1 -21.38 49.09 -0.77
CA MET A 1 -20.22 49.55 0.03
C MET A 1 -19.78 48.41 0.93
N THR A 2 -18.48 48.33 1.24
CA THR A 2 -17.95 47.33 2.17
C THR A 2 -17.42 48.07 3.39
N PHE A 3 -18.02 47.87 4.55
CA PHE A 3 -17.58 48.51 5.79
C PHE A 3 -16.80 47.51 6.63
N GLN A 4 -15.61 47.89 7.11
CA GLN A 4 -14.75 47.03 7.91
C GLN A 4 -14.49 47.67 9.28
N HIS A 5 -14.66 46.88 10.34
CA HIS A 5 -14.25 47.30 11.67
C HIS A 5 -13.62 46.14 12.44
N ARG A 6 -12.75 46.46 13.40
CA ARG A 6 -12.02 45.48 14.19
C ARG A 6 -12.59 45.42 15.61
N ASP A 7 -13.01 44.23 16.03
CA ASP A 7 -13.42 43.92 17.41
C ASP A 7 -12.41 42.96 18.02
N GLY A 8 -11.42 43.51 18.74
CA GLY A 8 -10.31 42.75 19.32
C GLY A 8 -9.50 41.98 18.27
N ASN A 9 -9.57 40.64 18.32
CA ASN A 9 -8.87 39.75 17.39
C ASN A 9 -9.65 39.45 16.10
N PHE A 10 -10.89 39.96 15.97
CA PHE A 10 -11.78 39.66 14.85
C PHE A 10 -11.97 40.89 13.96
N THR A 11 -12.07 40.67 12.66
CA THR A 11 -12.34 41.71 11.67
C THR A 11 -13.70 41.46 11.06
N HIS A 12 -14.64 42.36 11.36
CA HIS A 12 -15.99 42.33 10.83
C HIS A 12 -16.02 43.03 9.47
N VAL A 13 -16.53 42.33 8.45
CA VAL A 13 -16.66 42.82 7.08
C VAL A 13 -18.13 42.81 6.71
N GLN A 14 -18.74 43.99 6.70
CA GLN A 14 -20.12 44.18 6.28
C GLN A 14 -20.20 44.34 4.77
N VAL A 15 -21.09 43.58 4.14
CA VAL A 15 -21.33 43.64 2.70
C VAL A 15 -22.82 43.85 2.41
N ASP A 16 -23.11 44.62 1.36
CA ASP A 16 -24.50 44.84 0.91
C ASP A 16 -25.03 43.68 0.04
N GLN A 17 -24.14 42.78 -0.38
CA GLN A 17 -24.51 41.61 -1.18
C GLN A 17 -25.36 40.64 -0.36
N LYS A 18 -26.33 39.97 -1.01
CA LYS A 18 -27.17 38.95 -0.36
C LYS A 18 -26.37 37.66 -0.14
N VAL A 19 -25.43 37.71 0.80
CA VAL A 19 -24.62 36.57 1.24
C VAL A 19 -24.99 36.18 2.65
N LEU A 20 -24.89 34.89 2.94
CA LEU A 20 -25.04 34.40 4.30
C LEU A 20 -23.79 34.71 5.10
N PRO A 21 -23.92 34.87 6.43
CA PRO A 21 -22.77 35.03 7.29
C PRO A 21 -21.81 33.84 7.18
N PHE A 22 -20.52 34.13 7.12
CA PHE A 22 -19.46 33.13 7.17
C PHE A 22 -18.19 33.73 7.77
N SER A 23 -17.31 32.86 8.22
CA SER A 23 -16.02 33.23 8.81
C SER A 23 -14.86 32.52 8.12
N PHE A 24 -13.75 33.25 8.01
CA PHE A 24 -12.49 32.72 7.47
C PHE A 24 -11.31 33.31 8.23
N PHE A 25 -10.53 32.45 8.90
CA PHE A 25 -9.52 32.84 9.88
C PHE A 25 -10.08 33.77 10.96
N ASN A 26 -9.74 35.05 10.91
CA ASN A 26 -10.19 36.08 11.84
C ASN A 26 -11.20 37.03 11.22
N TYR A 27 -11.63 36.78 9.98
CA TYR A 27 -12.60 37.60 9.26
C TYR A 27 -14.00 37.02 9.42
N ILE A 28 -14.96 37.89 9.73
CA ILE A 28 -16.39 37.56 9.82
C ILE A 28 -17.11 38.42 8.79
N VAL A 29 -17.62 37.79 7.74
CA VAL A 29 -18.31 38.46 6.63
C VAL A 29 -19.81 38.27 6.78
N TYR A 30 -20.60 39.34 6.71
CA TYR A 30 -22.05 39.27 6.87
C TYR A 30 -22.77 40.46 6.24
N ASN A 31 -24.07 40.31 5.98
CA ASN A 31 -24.96 41.40 5.60
C ASN A 31 -25.91 41.74 6.76
N PRO A 32 -25.85 42.94 7.33
CA PRO A 32 -26.68 43.31 8.49
C PRO A 32 -28.18 43.43 8.15
N ASN A 33 -28.53 43.63 6.88
CA ASN A 33 -29.92 43.87 6.45
C ASN A 33 -30.74 42.59 6.24
N LEU A 34 -30.10 41.41 6.31
CA LEU A 34 -30.77 40.12 6.07
C LEU A 34 -31.35 39.47 7.33
N HIS A 35 -31.03 40.00 8.51
CA HIS A 35 -31.34 39.36 9.78
C HIS A 35 -31.85 40.39 10.78
N SER A 36 -32.72 39.97 11.70
CA SER A 36 -33.09 40.80 12.84
C SER A 36 -31.86 41.06 13.72
N ALA A 37 -31.86 42.13 14.52
CA ALA A 37 -30.71 42.45 15.37
C ALA A 37 -30.37 41.34 16.38
N THR A 38 -31.39 40.63 16.88
CA THR A 38 -31.25 39.51 17.81
C THR A 38 -30.67 38.27 17.14
N ASP A 39 -31.15 37.96 15.93
CA ASP A 39 -30.66 36.81 15.17
C ASP A 39 -29.24 37.07 14.70
N LEU A 40 -28.96 38.28 14.20
CA LEU A 40 -27.64 38.69 13.76
C LEU A 40 -26.61 38.56 14.90
N ASN A 41 -26.93 39.00 16.11
CA ASN A 41 -26.04 38.83 17.26
C ASN A 41 -25.74 37.34 17.53
N THR A 42 -26.78 36.51 17.49
CA THR A 42 -26.65 35.05 17.67
C THR A 42 -25.78 34.42 16.58
N ILE A 43 -25.95 34.83 15.33
CA ILE A 43 -25.15 34.35 14.20
C ILE A 43 -23.69 34.81 14.33
N LEU A 44 -23.46 36.08 14.68
CA LEU A 44 -22.11 36.59 14.88
C LEU A 44 -21.38 35.91 16.04
N LYS A 45 -22.10 35.51 17.10
CA LYS A 45 -21.53 34.67 18.16
C LYS A 45 -21.05 33.33 17.60
N HIS A 46 -21.84 32.67 16.76
CA HIS A 46 -21.45 31.40 16.09
C HIS A 46 -20.23 31.58 15.19
N GLU A 47 -20.22 32.59 14.31
CA GLU A 47 -19.09 32.87 13.44
C GLU A 47 -17.81 33.23 14.22
N LYS A 48 -17.95 33.85 15.39
CA LYS A 48 -16.83 34.12 16.29
C LYS A 48 -16.24 32.84 16.86
N GLU A 49 -17.06 31.82 17.14
CA GLU A 49 -16.57 30.51 17.61
C GLU A 49 -15.78 29.77 16.52
N HIS A 50 -16.20 29.86 15.25
CA HIS A 50 -15.41 29.36 14.12
C HIS A 50 -14.02 30.00 14.03
N CYS A 51 -13.95 31.33 14.22
CA CYS A 51 -12.68 32.04 14.24
C CYS A 51 -11.81 31.62 15.43
N LYS A 52 -12.38 31.57 16.65
CA LYS A 52 -11.67 31.19 17.89
C LYS A 52 -11.08 29.79 17.81
N GLN A 53 -11.85 28.82 17.29
CA GLN A 53 -11.44 27.42 17.17
C GLN A 53 -10.61 27.17 15.90
N LYS A 54 -10.39 28.20 15.07
CA LYS A 54 -9.58 28.15 13.84
C LYS A 54 -10.07 27.12 12.82
N HIS A 55 -11.38 26.95 12.69
CA HIS A 55 -11.98 25.94 11.79
C HIS A 55 -11.56 26.11 10.32
N SER A 56 -11.17 27.31 9.89
CA SER A 56 -10.63 27.52 8.55
C SER A 56 -9.35 26.71 8.29
N LEU A 57 -8.52 26.48 9.30
CA LEU A 57 -7.34 25.61 9.19
C LEU A 57 -7.75 24.15 8.98
N ASP A 58 -8.75 23.67 9.72
CA ASP A 58 -9.26 22.30 9.58
C ASP A 58 -9.83 22.07 8.18
N VAL A 59 -10.62 23.04 7.68
CA VAL A 59 -11.16 22.98 6.31
C VAL A 59 -10.02 22.95 5.29
N LEU A 60 -9.00 23.80 5.40
CA LEU A 60 -7.85 23.80 4.50
C LEU A 60 -7.07 22.48 4.55
N ALA A 61 -6.85 21.92 5.75
CA ALA A 61 -6.18 20.64 5.92
C ALA A 61 -6.94 19.49 5.23
N VAL A 62 -8.27 19.48 5.33
CA VAL A 62 -9.11 18.49 4.63
C VAL A 62 -9.06 18.69 3.12
N GLN A 63 -9.05 19.92 2.61
CA GLN A 63 -8.90 20.17 1.17
C GLN A 63 -7.55 19.67 0.65
N LEU A 64 -6.46 19.94 1.39
CA LEU A 64 -5.14 19.40 1.05
C LEU A 64 -5.14 17.87 1.05
N PHE A 65 -5.76 17.25 2.07
CA PHE A 65 -5.92 15.80 2.13
C PHE A 65 -6.69 15.24 0.92
N LEU A 66 -7.77 15.91 0.50
CA LEU A 66 -8.54 15.53 -0.68
C LEU A 66 -7.75 15.63 -1.98
N ILE A 67 -6.83 16.59 -2.12
CA ILE A 67 -5.95 16.67 -3.30
C ILE A 67 -5.10 15.39 -3.41
N PHE A 68 -4.57 14.88 -2.29
CA PHE A 68 -3.82 13.62 -2.28
C PHE A 68 -4.70 12.38 -2.44
N GLN A 69 -5.94 12.44 -1.97
CA GLN A 69 -6.90 11.33 -1.93
C GLN A 69 -8.09 11.51 -2.88
N TRP A 70 -7.90 12.23 -3.98
CA TRP A 70 -9.00 12.68 -4.85
C TRP A 70 -9.84 11.52 -5.42
N PHE A 71 -9.20 10.37 -5.65
CA PHE A 71 -9.83 9.15 -6.16
C PHE A 71 -10.54 8.32 -5.07
N ASN A 72 -10.32 8.61 -3.79
CA ASN A 72 -10.84 7.81 -2.69
C ASN A 72 -12.25 8.28 -2.27
N PRO A 73 -13.32 7.50 -2.52
CA PRO A 73 -14.68 7.89 -2.16
C PRO A 73 -14.87 8.12 -0.65
N PHE A 74 -14.09 7.44 0.20
CA PHE A 74 -14.16 7.63 1.65
C PHE A 74 -13.57 8.97 2.10
N ALA A 75 -12.64 9.55 1.35
CA ALA A 75 -12.08 10.86 1.67
C ALA A 75 -13.16 11.97 1.52
N TRP A 76 -14.03 11.84 0.52
CA TRP A 76 -15.18 12.74 0.33
C TRP A 76 -16.24 12.59 1.43
N LEU A 77 -16.44 11.37 1.96
CA LEU A 77 -17.30 11.16 3.13
C LEU A 77 -16.68 11.78 4.38
N TYR A 78 -15.37 11.59 4.58
CA TYR A 78 -14.63 12.18 5.69
C TYR A 78 -14.73 13.71 5.70
N GLN A 79 -14.60 14.37 4.54
CA GLN A 79 -14.79 15.82 4.45
C GLN A 79 -16.15 16.28 4.99
N LYS A 80 -17.23 15.55 4.65
CA LYS A 80 -18.59 15.88 5.13
C LYS A 80 -18.69 15.73 6.65
N GLU A 81 -18.11 14.68 7.20
CA GLU A 81 -18.12 14.44 8.65
C GLU A 81 -17.28 15.46 9.41
N VAL A 82 -16.12 15.88 8.88
CA VAL A 82 -15.32 16.95 9.47
C VAL A 82 -16.11 18.26 9.46
N ALA A 83 -16.70 18.64 8.33
CA ALA A 83 -17.51 19.86 8.23
C ALA A 83 -18.66 19.85 9.26
N LEU A 84 -19.38 18.72 9.37
CA LEU A 84 -20.47 18.58 10.34
C LEU A 84 -19.97 18.63 11.79
N ASN A 85 -18.82 18.04 12.09
CA ASN A 85 -18.23 18.08 13.43
C ASN A 85 -17.77 19.49 13.83
N LEU A 86 -17.24 20.27 12.90
CA LEU A 86 -16.88 21.68 13.13
C LEU A 86 -18.12 22.53 13.43
N GLU A 87 -19.24 22.30 12.72
CA GLU A 87 -20.52 22.93 13.04
C GLU A 87 -21.01 22.53 14.44
N TYR A 88 -20.88 21.26 14.82
CA TYR A 88 -21.26 20.80 16.16
C TYR A 88 -20.45 21.46 17.28
N ALA A 89 -19.14 21.61 17.09
CA ALA A 89 -18.27 22.26 18.07
C ALA A 89 -18.60 23.75 18.23
N ALA A 90 -18.91 24.44 17.12
CA ALA A 90 -19.35 25.83 17.15
C ALA A 90 -20.76 25.99 17.76
N ASP A 91 -21.69 25.09 17.43
CA ASP A 91 -23.04 25.05 17.98
C ASP A 91 -23.00 24.85 19.52
N GLU A 92 -22.18 23.92 20.02
CA GLU A 92 -22.04 23.69 21.46
C GLU A 92 -21.47 24.93 22.17
N ALA A 93 -20.43 25.54 21.60
CA ALA A 93 -19.80 26.72 22.18
C ALA A 93 -20.76 27.92 22.22
N THR A 94 -21.51 28.13 21.14
CA THR A 94 -22.51 29.21 21.03
C THR A 94 -23.63 29.03 22.04
N LEU A 95 -24.13 27.80 22.23
CA LEU A 95 -25.19 27.52 23.20
C LEU A 95 -24.83 27.86 24.65
N ARG A 96 -23.54 27.94 25.02
CA ARG A 96 -23.13 28.35 26.36
C ARG A 96 -23.45 29.82 26.66
N GLY A 97 -23.61 30.66 25.63
CA GLY A 97 -23.86 32.09 25.73
C GLY A 97 -25.20 32.56 25.16
N VAL A 98 -26.11 31.62 24.85
CA VAL A 98 -27.46 31.90 24.34
C VAL A 98 -28.50 31.51 25.39
N HIS A 99 -29.51 32.37 25.58
CA HIS A 99 -30.55 32.18 26.60
C HIS A 99 -31.52 31.05 26.27
N SER A 100 -31.87 30.89 24.98
CA SER A 100 -32.86 29.93 24.51
C SER A 100 -32.31 29.08 23.38
N LYS A 101 -32.17 27.78 23.65
CA LYS A 101 -31.80 26.79 22.64
C LYS A 101 -32.82 26.71 21.49
N LYS A 102 -34.10 26.94 21.79
CA LYS A 102 -35.18 26.87 20.78
C LYS A 102 -35.07 28.04 19.80
N GLU A 103 -34.81 29.24 20.30
CA GLU A 103 -34.55 30.43 19.45
C GLU A 103 -33.32 30.19 18.57
N TYR A 104 -32.24 29.65 19.12
CA TYR A 104 -31.05 29.29 18.34
C TYR A 104 -31.38 28.33 17.19
N GLN A 105 -32.19 27.29 17.45
CA GLN A 105 -32.61 26.35 16.41
C GLN A 105 -33.43 27.01 15.29
N TYR A 106 -34.27 28.00 15.61
CA TYR A 106 -34.99 28.76 14.60
C TYR A 106 -34.07 29.64 13.76
N VAL A 107 -33.09 30.30 14.37
CA VAL A 107 -32.06 31.07 13.64
C VAL A 107 -31.28 30.18 12.67
N LEU A 108 -30.88 28.99 13.12
CA LEU A 108 -30.20 28.02 12.24
C LEU A 108 -31.10 27.54 11.09
N LEU A 109 -32.38 27.31 11.36
CA LEU A 109 -33.34 26.89 10.34
C LEU A 109 -33.58 28.00 9.32
N ASP A 110 -33.74 29.25 9.76
CA ASP A 110 -33.93 30.41 8.91
C ASP A 110 -32.72 30.63 7.98
N LEU A 111 -31.50 30.54 8.53
CA LEU A 111 -30.26 30.56 7.76
C LEU A 111 -30.21 29.43 6.71
N ALA A 112 -30.63 28.22 7.08
CA ALA A 112 -30.64 27.08 6.17
C ALA A 112 -31.70 27.20 5.07
N VAL A 113 -32.84 27.82 5.34
CA VAL A 113 -33.87 28.12 4.33
C VAL A 113 -33.41 29.25 3.41
N GLY A 114 -32.73 30.27 3.94
CA GLY A 114 -32.10 31.32 3.15
C GLY A 114 -31.01 30.82 2.18
N ARG A 115 -30.37 29.67 2.47
CA ARG A 115 -29.46 28.94 1.55
C ARG A 115 -30.18 28.34 0.34
N GLN A 116 -31.50 28.12 0.40
CA GLN A 116 -32.26 27.34 -0.58
C GLN A 116 -32.85 28.17 -1.73
N ASN A 117 -32.10 29.15 -2.25
CA ASN A 117 -32.48 29.75 -3.54
C ASN A 117 -32.13 28.78 -4.68
N LEU A 118 -33.10 27.94 -5.03
CA LEU A 118 -33.38 27.33 -6.34
C LEU A 118 -32.21 26.71 -7.13
N ALA A 119 -32.14 25.38 -7.11
CA ALA A 119 -32.04 24.53 -8.31
C ALA A 119 -32.40 23.09 -7.91
N ILE A 120 -32.70 22.23 -8.87
CA ILE A 120 -32.88 20.78 -8.67
C ILE A 120 -31.52 20.19 -8.26
N ILE A 121 -31.16 20.35 -6.99
CA ILE A 121 -29.91 19.84 -6.40
C ILE A 121 -30.22 18.91 -5.24
N ASN A 122 -29.25 18.02 -5.06
CA ASN A 122 -29.33 16.77 -4.33
C ASN A 122 -29.85 16.92 -2.88
N PRO A 123 -30.84 16.11 -2.44
CA PRO A 123 -31.39 16.12 -1.07
C PRO A 123 -30.35 15.90 0.07
N PHE A 124 -29.08 15.60 -0.23
CA PHE A 124 -28.02 15.46 0.78
C PHE A 124 -27.76 16.73 1.61
N TYR A 125 -28.00 17.94 1.10
CA TYR A 125 -27.77 19.18 1.87
C TYR A 125 -28.76 19.37 3.03
N ASN A 126 -29.97 18.79 2.96
CA ASN A 126 -30.95 18.82 4.04
C ASN A 126 -30.51 18.02 5.27
N SER A 127 -29.56 17.09 5.10
CA SER A 127 -29.05 16.28 6.20
C SER A 127 -28.20 17.10 7.18
N LEU A 128 -27.47 18.12 6.73
CA LEU A 128 -26.58 18.90 7.59
C LEU A 128 -27.34 19.68 8.67
N ILE A 129 -28.36 20.47 8.29
CA ILE A 129 -29.17 21.22 9.26
C ILE A 129 -29.97 20.28 10.18
N LYS A 130 -30.52 19.20 9.62
CA LYS A 130 -31.21 18.17 10.41
C LYS A 130 -30.26 17.58 11.47
N ASN A 131 -29.05 17.25 11.07
CA ASN A 131 -28.04 16.66 11.93
C ASN A 131 -27.58 17.63 13.03
N ARG A 132 -27.41 18.92 12.71
CA ARG A 132 -27.16 19.98 13.70
C ARG A 132 -28.29 20.07 14.72
N ILE A 133 -29.54 20.22 14.27
CA ILE A 133 -30.71 20.29 15.16
C ILE A 133 -30.83 19.02 16.02
N PHE A 134 -30.59 17.84 15.43
CA PHE A 134 -30.59 16.58 16.14
C PHE A 134 -29.51 16.52 17.22
N MET A 135 -28.27 16.91 16.89
CA MET A 135 -27.13 16.92 17.82
C MET A 135 -27.39 17.88 18.97
N LEU A 136 -27.93 19.08 18.70
CA LEU A 136 -28.31 20.03 19.74
C LEU A 136 -29.26 19.41 20.77
N ASN A 137 -30.18 18.54 20.34
CA ASN A 137 -31.14 17.85 21.19
C ASN A 137 -30.61 16.56 21.84
N LYS A 138 -29.42 16.11 21.45
CA LYS A 138 -28.82 14.89 21.97
C LYS A 138 -28.21 15.15 23.35
N LYS A 139 -28.47 14.24 24.30
CA LYS A 139 -27.77 14.24 25.59
C LYS A 139 -26.30 13.88 25.37
N LYS A 140 -25.40 14.50 26.14
CA LYS A 140 -23.97 14.16 26.10
C LYS A 140 -23.79 12.68 26.42
N SER A 141 -23.01 11.99 25.59
CA SER A 141 -22.70 10.58 25.80
C SER A 141 -21.73 10.43 26.97
N THR A 142 -21.88 9.38 27.77
CA THR A 142 -20.98 9.08 28.88
C THR A 142 -19.69 8.43 28.35
N SER A 143 -18.55 8.73 28.99
CA SER A 143 -17.19 8.32 28.57
C SER A 143 -16.99 6.80 28.37
N LYS A 144 -17.92 5.96 28.85
CA LYS A 144 -17.89 4.49 28.70
C LYS A 144 -17.97 3.97 27.26
N SER A 145 -18.22 4.85 26.26
CA SER A 145 -18.25 4.46 24.84
C SER A 145 -16.87 4.12 24.25
N LEU A 146 -15.76 4.54 24.86
CA LEU A 146 -14.41 4.28 24.33
C LEU A 146 -14.06 2.78 24.28
N TRP A 147 -14.59 1.98 25.20
CA TRP A 147 -14.43 0.51 25.18
C TRP A 147 -14.96 -0.14 23.91
N LYS A 148 -15.93 0.49 23.23
CA LYS A 148 -16.49 0.00 21.95
C LYS A 148 -15.53 0.18 20.78
N ILE A 149 -14.58 1.12 20.88
CA ILE A 149 -13.56 1.40 19.86
C ILE A 149 -12.31 0.54 20.09
N LEU A 150 -12.10 0.04 21.30
CA LEU A 150 -10.98 -0.84 21.66
C LEU A 150 -10.76 -2.02 20.69
N PRO A 151 -11.78 -2.78 20.23
CA PRO A 151 -11.56 -3.90 19.30
C PRO A 151 -11.16 -3.48 17.88
N ILE A 152 -11.32 -2.21 17.50
CA ILE A 152 -10.95 -1.71 16.17
C ILE A 152 -9.42 -1.65 16.03
N VAL A 153 -8.70 -1.33 17.10
CA VAL A 153 -7.23 -1.23 17.12
C VAL A 153 -6.53 -2.56 16.81
N PRO A 154 -6.81 -3.69 17.49
CA PRO A 154 -6.18 -4.95 17.14
C PRO A 154 -6.61 -5.43 15.74
N LEU A 155 -7.83 -5.11 15.31
CA LEU A 155 -8.32 -5.47 13.97
C LEU A 155 -7.56 -4.71 12.86
N THR A 156 -7.30 -3.41 13.03
CA THR A 156 -6.49 -2.64 12.08
C THR A 156 -5.03 -3.06 12.08
N VAL A 157 -4.47 -3.40 13.24
CA VAL A 157 -3.13 -3.99 13.34
C VAL A 157 -3.07 -5.32 12.59
N LEU A 158 -4.00 -6.25 12.86
CA LEU A 158 -4.10 -7.53 12.13
C LEU A 158 -4.24 -7.33 10.63
N PHE A 159 -5.06 -6.36 10.21
CA PHE A 159 -5.22 -6.01 8.80
C PHE A 159 -3.88 -5.56 8.20
N VAL A 160 -3.18 -4.62 8.82
CA VAL A 160 -1.87 -4.16 8.33
C VAL A 160 -0.88 -5.32 8.25
N PHE A 161 -0.81 -6.18 9.28
CA PHE A 161 0.07 -7.35 9.27
C PHE A 161 -0.31 -8.39 8.21
N ALA A 162 -1.59 -8.66 7.99
CA ALA A 162 -2.07 -9.60 6.98
C ALA A 162 -1.75 -9.13 5.55
N PHE A 163 -1.76 -7.82 5.31
CA PHE A 163 -1.41 -7.22 4.02
C PHE A 163 0.07 -6.78 3.93
N ASN A 164 0.85 -6.90 5.00
CA ASN A 164 2.30 -6.71 4.99
C ASN A 164 2.99 -7.96 4.44
N THR A 165 2.78 -8.24 3.16
CA THR A 165 3.50 -9.32 2.48
C THR A 165 4.81 -8.77 1.95
N GLN A 166 5.94 -9.31 2.41
CA GLN A 166 7.20 -9.14 1.69
C GLN A 166 7.10 -9.93 0.40
N THR A 167 7.05 -9.25 -0.74
CA THR A 167 7.19 -9.89 -2.04
C THR A 167 8.65 -10.31 -2.21
N ILE A 168 9.03 -11.39 -1.54
CA ILE A 168 10.20 -12.16 -1.96
C ILE A 168 9.80 -12.71 -3.31
N ALA A 169 10.42 -12.23 -4.39
CA ALA A 169 10.30 -12.81 -5.72
C ALA A 169 10.87 -14.22 -5.68
N GLN A 170 10.14 -15.15 -5.09
CA GLN A 170 10.34 -16.55 -5.36
C GLN A 170 9.94 -16.69 -6.82
N VAL A 171 10.94 -16.93 -7.68
CA VAL A 171 10.70 -17.52 -8.99
C VAL A 171 9.95 -18.80 -8.68
N LYS A 172 8.62 -18.73 -8.73
CA LYS A 172 7.77 -19.90 -8.82
C LYS A 172 8.23 -20.51 -10.12
N GLN A 173 9.17 -21.46 -10.05
CA GLN A 173 9.38 -22.41 -11.12
C GLN A 173 7.96 -22.87 -11.41
N ARG A 174 7.43 -22.44 -12.57
CA ARG A 174 6.20 -23.01 -13.07
C ARG A 174 6.50 -24.49 -13.05
N LYS A 175 5.90 -25.25 -12.12
CA LYS A 175 5.48 -26.59 -12.45
C LYS A 175 4.50 -26.39 -13.58
N ILE A 176 5.06 -26.29 -14.78
CA ILE A 176 4.36 -26.66 -15.96
C ILE A 176 4.15 -28.15 -15.72
N GLU A 177 2.95 -28.52 -15.28
CA GLU A 177 2.44 -29.87 -15.51
C GLU A 177 2.24 -30.01 -17.02
N GLN A 178 3.35 -29.99 -17.74
CA GLN A 178 3.46 -30.62 -19.03
C GLN A 178 3.76 -32.07 -18.69
N LYS A 179 2.96 -32.99 -19.21
CA LYS A 179 3.43 -34.33 -19.56
C LYS A 179 4.57 -34.15 -20.55
N THR A 180 5.74 -33.76 -20.07
CA THR A 180 7.00 -33.87 -20.78
C THR A 180 7.64 -35.10 -20.21
N ASN A 181 7.87 -36.09 -21.07
CA ASN A 181 8.56 -37.33 -20.71
C ASN A 181 10.06 -37.05 -20.43
N VAL A 182 10.40 -35.96 -19.75
CA VAL A 182 11.77 -35.50 -19.53
C VAL A 182 11.93 -35.09 -18.08
N ILE A 183 12.74 -35.84 -17.34
CA ILE A 183 13.17 -35.54 -15.99
C ILE A 183 14.49 -34.80 -16.06
N VAL A 184 14.58 -33.64 -15.41
CA VAL A 184 15.80 -32.81 -15.40
C VAL A 184 16.23 -32.57 -13.95
N ALA A 185 17.49 -32.87 -13.65
CA ALA A 185 18.09 -32.53 -12.37
C ALA A 185 19.25 -31.55 -12.54
N GLU A 186 19.03 -30.33 -12.09
CA GLU A 186 20.00 -29.24 -12.14
C GLU A 186 21.00 -29.27 -10.98
N ILE A 187 22.26 -29.00 -11.27
CA ILE A 187 23.37 -28.81 -10.33
C ILE A 187 24.04 -27.48 -10.68
N ASN A 188 24.14 -26.62 -9.68
CA ASN A 188 24.78 -25.30 -9.77
C ASN A 188 25.82 -25.11 -8.65
N GLU A 189 26.51 -23.98 -8.66
CA GLU A 189 27.56 -23.63 -7.70
C GLU A 189 27.10 -23.66 -6.25
N ASN A 190 25.83 -23.36 -6.00
CA ASN A 190 25.23 -23.30 -4.67
C ASN A 190 24.58 -24.63 -4.22
N THR A 191 24.70 -25.70 -5.02
CA THR A 191 24.10 -27.00 -4.69
C THR A 191 24.79 -27.60 -3.47
N THR A 192 24.03 -27.96 -2.44
CA THR A 192 24.55 -28.54 -1.20
C THR A 192 24.76 -30.05 -1.31
N ASP A 193 25.64 -30.61 -0.48
CA ASP A 193 25.93 -32.06 -0.47
C ASP A 193 24.66 -32.88 -0.17
N ALA A 194 23.81 -32.41 0.77
CA ALA A 194 22.53 -33.02 1.07
C ALA A 194 21.56 -33.02 -0.14
N SER A 195 21.63 -32.00 -1.01
CA SER A 195 20.85 -31.95 -2.25
C SER A 195 21.39 -32.91 -3.31
N LEU A 196 22.71 -33.07 -3.39
CA LEU A 196 23.36 -34.06 -4.25
C LEU A 196 22.97 -35.49 -3.84
N GLU A 197 22.98 -35.80 -2.54
CA GLU A 197 22.56 -37.11 -2.02
C GLU A 197 21.09 -37.42 -2.34
N LYS A 198 20.18 -36.44 -2.18
CA LYS A 198 18.78 -36.60 -2.56
C LYS A 198 18.60 -36.88 -4.05
N LYS A 199 19.40 -36.23 -4.92
CA LYS A 199 19.40 -36.50 -6.37
C LYS A 199 19.90 -37.91 -6.66
N VAL A 200 20.98 -38.35 -6.01
CA VAL A 200 21.49 -39.74 -6.14
C VAL A 200 20.40 -40.75 -5.79
N GLN A 201 19.72 -40.56 -4.66
CA GLN A 201 18.66 -41.47 -4.22
C GLN A 201 17.47 -41.47 -5.19
N PHE A 202 17.03 -40.29 -5.64
CA PHE A 202 15.93 -40.13 -6.58
C PHE A 202 16.17 -40.86 -7.91
N PHE A 203 17.39 -40.76 -8.48
CA PHE A 203 17.72 -41.45 -9.72
C PHE A 203 17.94 -42.95 -9.51
N LYS A 204 18.43 -43.38 -8.34
CA LYS A 204 18.55 -44.79 -7.99
C LYS A 204 17.19 -45.49 -7.95
N GLU A 205 16.17 -44.83 -7.42
CA GLU A 205 14.77 -45.32 -7.46
C GLU A 205 14.22 -45.45 -8.89
N LYS A 206 14.83 -44.75 -9.85
CA LYS A 206 14.50 -44.79 -11.28
C LYS A 206 15.44 -45.68 -12.10
N GLY A 207 16.29 -46.49 -11.45
CA GLY A 207 17.21 -47.42 -12.13
C GLY A 207 18.47 -46.77 -12.73
N ILE A 208 18.76 -45.51 -12.38
CA ILE A 208 19.94 -44.78 -12.83
C ILE A 208 20.89 -44.58 -11.65
N GLU A 209 22.07 -45.19 -11.71
CA GLU A 209 23.12 -45.03 -10.71
C GLU A 209 23.88 -43.72 -10.97
N LEU A 210 23.46 -42.64 -10.29
CA LEU A 210 24.15 -41.37 -10.31
C LEU A 210 25.20 -41.30 -9.17
N ALA A 211 26.41 -40.84 -9.47
CA ALA A 211 27.46 -40.65 -8.48
C ALA A 211 28.19 -39.31 -8.69
N PHE A 212 28.49 -38.63 -7.58
CA PHE A 212 29.30 -37.42 -7.55
C PHE A 212 30.61 -37.70 -6.80
N LYS A 213 31.74 -37.31 -7.39
CA LYS A 213 33.09 -37.48 -6.85
C LYS A 213 33.88 -36.18 -7.03
N ARG A 214 34.99 -36.04 -6.28
CA ARG A 214 35.93 -34.91 -6.40
C ARG A 214 35.26 -33.53 -6.24
N ILE A 215 34.29 -33.43 -5.32
CA ILE A 215 33.63 -32.16 -5.01
C ILE A 215 34.61 -31.29 -4.21
N LYS A 216 34.89 -30.08 -4.70
CA LYS A 216 35.65 -29.05 -3.97
C LYS A 216 34.87 -27.75 -3.95
N ARG A 217 34.98 -27.02 -2.84
CA ARG A 217 34.31 -25.75 -2.62
C ARG A 217 35.30 -24.61 -2.34
N ASN A 218 34.91 -23.38 -2.65
CA ASN A 218 35.64 -22.18 -2.25
C ASN A 218 35.27 -21.76 -0.81
N GLN A 219 35.83 -20.65 -0.33
CA GLN A 219 35.55 -20.13 1.02
C GLN A 219 34.10 -19.65 1.22
N ALA A 220 33.40 -19.30 0.14
CA ALA A 220 31.97 -18.94 0.17
C ALA A 220 31.04 -20.17 0.19
N GLY A 221 31.59 -21.38 0.08
CA GLY A 221 30.82 -22.63 0.05
C GLY A 221 30.34 -23.04 -1.34
N GLU A 222 30.75 -22.34 -2.40
CA GLU A 222 30.36 -22.61 -3.78
C GLU A 222 31.20 -23.76 -4.39
N ILE A 223 30.60 -24.63 -5.19
CA ILE A 223 31.30 -25.72 -5.88
C ILE A 223 32.19 -25.14 -6.98
N ILE A 224 33.48 -25.47 -6.93
CA ILE A 224 34.50 -25.09 -7.93
C ILE A 224 35.04 -26.30 -8.72
N SER A 225 34.82 -27.50 -8.22
CA SER A 225 35.17 -28.74 -8.91
C SER A 225 34.20 -29.84 -8.55
N ILE A 226 33.79 -30.63 -9.54
CA ILE A 226 32.89 -31.76 -9.38
C ILE A 226 33.06 -32.73 -10.54
N LYS A 227 32.98 -34.03 -10.26
CA LYS A 227 32.86 -35.09 -11.24
C LYS A 227 31.55 -35.83 -11.02
N ALA A 228 30.62 -35.70 -11.94
CA ALA A 228 29.38 -36.45 -11.98
C ALA A 228 29.48 -37.62 -12.97
N SER A 229 28.90 -38.76 -12.64
CA SER A 229 28.80 -39.93 -13.52
C SER A 229 27.45 -40.60 -13.36
N TYR A 230 26.87 -41.09 -14.44
CA TYR A 230 25.70 -41.96 -14.39
C TYR A 230 25.95 -43.28 -15.11
N GLU A 231 25.24 -44.31 -14.67
CA GLU A 231 25.10 -45.60 -15.34
C GLU A 231 23.63 -46.04 -15.25
N ASN A 232 23.05 -46.49 -16.35
CA ASN A 232 21.71 -47.09 -16.36
C ASN A 232 21.83 -48.60 -16.58
N GLY A 233 20.88 -49.39 -16.04
CA GLY A 233 20.81 -50.84 -16.22
C GLY A 233 20.74 -51.32 -17.68
N THR A 234 20.43 -50.43 -18.63
CA THR A 234 20.49 -50.68 -20.09
C THR A 234 21.88 -50.50 -20.71
N GLY A 235 22.91 -50.15 -19.92
CA GLY A 235 24.31 -50.02 -20.34
C GLY A 235 24.73 -48.60 -20.76
N SER A 236 23.82 -47.62 -20.75
CA SER A 236 24.17 -46.21 -21.02
C SER A 236 24.95 -45.60 -19.86
N LYS A 237 26.12 -45.01 -20.16
CA LYS A 237 26.99 -44.36 -19.17
C LYS A 237 27.44 -43.00 -19.67
N GLY A 238 27.59 -42.05 -18.75
CA GLY A 238 28.15 -40.73 -19.07
C GLY A 238 28.87 -40.13 -17.89
N GLN A 239 29.79 -39.20 -18.18
CA GLN A 239 30.54 -38.48 -17.17
C GLN A 239 30.59 -37.00 -17.51
N TYR A 240 30.47 -36.17 -16.50
CA TYR A 240 30.67 -34.73 -16.57
C TYR A 240 31.68 -34.34 -15.49
N ALA A 241 32.70 -33.57 -15.86
CA ALA A 241 33.74 -33.17 -14.92
C ALA A 241 34.12 -31.72 -15.14
N VAL A 242 34.10 -30.95 -14.06
CA VAL A 242 34.65 -29.60 -14.01
C VAL A 242 35.72 -29.58 -12.93
N ASN A 243 36.86 -29.00 -13.26
CA ASN A 243 37.98 -28.83 -12.35
C ASN A 243 38.56 -27.43 -12.57
N GLY A 244 38.36 -26.55 -11.60
CA GLY A 244 38.76 -25.16 -11.70
C GLY A 244 38.81 -24.48 -10.33
N THR A 245 39.15 -23.20 -10.36
CA THR A 245 39.17 -22.30 -9.19
C THR A 245 37.97 -21.37 -9.15
N GLU A 246 37.19 -21.31 -10.24
CA GLU A 246 35.98 -20.51 -10.37
C GLU A 246 34.73 -21.36 -10.08
N PRO A 247 33.61 -20.74 -9.64
CA PRO A 247 32.34 -21.42 -9.46
C PRO A 247 31.89 -22.13 -10.75
N ILE A 248 31.35 -23.33 -10.61
CA ILE A 248 30.88 -24.11 -11.77
C ILE A 248 29.70 -23.39 -12.45
N SER A 249 29.64 -23.47 -13.79
CA SER A 249 28.41 -23.16 -14.50
C SER A 249 27.35 -24.24 -14.24
N PRO A 250 26.05 -23.89 -14.19
CA PRO A 250 24.99 -24.87 -14.00
C PRO A 250 25.01 -25.95 -15.09
N PHE A 251 24.83 -27.19 -14.67
CA PHE A 251 24.65 -28.33 -15.56
C PHE A 251 23.52 -29.23 -15.07
N ASN A 252 22.94 -29.99 -15.99
CA ASN A 252 21.77 -30.81 -15.75
C ASN A 252 22.05 -32.26 -16.12
N LEU A 253 21.54 -33.21 -15.33
CA LEU A 253 21.29 -34.56 -15.81
C LEU A 253 19.88 -34.58 -16.42
N ARG A 254 19.78 -34.88 -17.71
CA ARG A 254 18.51 -35.00 -18.42
C ARG A 254 18.24 -36.48 -18.70
N VAL A 255 17.03 -36.91 -18.36
CA VAL A 255 16.51 -38.27 -18.61
C VAL A 255 15.24 -38.13 -19.45
N GLU A 256 15.28 -38.65 -20.66
CA GLU A 256 14.13 -38.74 -21.56
C GLU A 256 13.51 -40.13 -21.45
N LEU A 257 12.19 -40.15 -21.29
CA LEU A 257 11.35 -41.33 -21.10
C LEU A 257 10.42 -41.48 -22.31
N ASP A 258 10.01 -42.72 -22.59
CA ASP A 258 8.86 -43.02 -23.43
C ASP A 258 7.97 -43.99 -22.65
N GLY A 259 6.88 -43.47 -22.09
CA GLY A 259 6.15 -44.17 -21.03
C GLY A 259 7.00 -44.36 -19.78
N ASP A 260 7.23 -45.62 -19.38
CA ASP A 260 8.08 -46.00 -18.23
C ASP A 260 9.52 -46.36 -18.65
N ASP A 261 9.82 -46.43 -19.95
CA ASP A 261 11.13 -46.82 -20.47
C ASP A 261 12.07 -45.61 -20.61
N ILE A 262 13.34 -45.79 -20.23
CA ILE A 262 14.37 -44.75 -20.35
C ILE A 262 14.95 -44.78 -21.76
N VAL A 263 14.68 -43.74 -22.55
CA VAL A 263 15.14 -43.58 -23.94
C VAL A 263 16.56 -43.01 -23.98
N ARG A 264 16.82 -41.97 -23.17
CA ARG A 264 18.11 -41.27 -23.21
C ARG A 264 18.45 -40.69 -21.85
N VAL A 265 19.71 -40.79 -21.48
CA VAL A 265 20.28 -40.09 -20.33
C VAL A 265 21.51 -39.35 -20.83
N ASP A 266 21.61 -38.04 -20.57
CA ASP A 266 22.81 -37.26 -20.85
C ASP A 266 23.01 -36.10 -19.86
N PHE A 267 24.26 -35.64 -19.73
CA PHE A 267 24.56 -34.39 -19.04
C PHE A 267 24.49 -33.24 -20.03
N GLN A 268 23.73 -32.19 -19.71
CA GLN A 268 23.60 -30.97 -20.51
C GLN A 268 24.01 -29.75 -19.69
N GLY A 269 24.99 -28.99 -20.15
CA GLY A 269 25.45 -27.76 -19.52
C GLY A 269 26.55 -27.12 -20.36
N ASN A 270 26.76 -25.81 -20.19
CA ASN A 270 27.89 -25.14 -20.82
C ASN A 270 29.17 -25.65 -20.15
N ALA A 271 29.82 -26.66 -20.75
CA ALA A 271 31.13 -27.10 -20.31
C ALA A 271 32.10 -25.91 -20.42
N PRO A 272 32.91 -25.60 -19.39
CA PRO A 272 34.04 -24.71 -19.56
C PRO A 272 34.94 -25.31 -20.64
N VAL A 273 35.26 -24.52 -21.67
CA VAL A 273 36.16 -24.91 -22.75
C VAL A 273 37.47 -25.42 -22.11
N PRO A 274 37.96 -26.64 -22.43
CA PRO A 274 39.22 -27.12 -21.89
C PRO A 274 40.34 -26.15 -22.28
N PRO A 275 41.33 -25.90 -21.41
CA PRO A 275 42.45 -25.02 -21.74
C PRO A 275 43.14 -25.53 -23.01
N ALA A 276 43.31 -24.63 -23.98
CA ALA A 276 43.94 -24.94 -25.26
C ALA A 276 45.33 -25.57 -25.04
N PRO A 277 45.73 -26.58 -25.84
CA PRO A 277 47.05 -27.16 -25.74
C PRO A 277 48.14 -26.08 -25.94
N PRO A 278 49.29 -26.19 -25.27
CA PRO A 278 50.31 -25.15 -25.29
C PRO A 278 50.81 -24.93 -26.72
N VAL A 279 50.74 -23.67 -27.17
CA VAL A 279 51.22 -23.23 -28.48
C VAL A 279 52.73 -23.40 -28.53
N SER A 280 53.21 -24.34 -29.34
CA SER A 280 54.64 -24.46 -29.63
C SER A 280 55.08 -23.24 -30.44
N HIS A 281 55.79 -22.30 -29.83
CA HIS A 281 56.50 -21.26 -30.57
C HIS A 281 57.64 -21.90 -31.38
N LYS A 282 57.41 -22.14 -32.67
CA LYS A 282 58.49 -22.27 -33.64
C LYS A 282 59.04 -20.86 -33.91
N ILE A 283 60.19 -20.57 -33.31
CA ILE A 283 61.02 -19.41 -33.66
C ILE A 283 61.57 -19.68 -35.07
N SER A 284 61.08 -18.94 -36.06
CA SER A 284 61.66 -18.93 -37.41
C SER A 284 62.91 -18.06 -37.40
N LYS A 285 64.08 -18.70 -37.48
CA LYS A 285 65.34 -18.05 -37.84
C LYS A 285 65.26 -17.60 -39.30
N LYS A 286 65.38 -16.30 -39.56
CA LYS A 286 65.74 -15.79 -40.89
C LYS A 286 67.24 -16.04 -41.13
N GLN A 287 67.57 -16.81 -42.16
CA GLN A 287 68.85 -16.78 -42.85
C GLN A 287 68.59 -16.42 -44.31
N LYS A 288 68.92 -15.17 -44.68
CA LYS A 288 69.82 -14.76 -45.77
C LYS A 288 69.75 -13.25 -45.90
#